data_AF-A0A5P1EFV5-F1
#
_entry.id   AF-A0A5P1EFV5-F1
#
_cell.length_a   1.000
_cell.length_b   1.000
_cell.length_c   1.000
_cell.angle_alpha   90.00
_cell.angle_beta   90.00
_cell.angle_gamma   90.00
#
_symmetry.space_group_name_H-M   'P 1'
#
loop_
_entity.id
_entity.type
_entity.pdbx_description
1 polymer ?
#
loop_
_entity_poly.entity_id
_entity_poly.type
_entity_poly.pdbx_seq_one_letter_code
_entity_poly.pdbx_strand_id
1 'polypeptide(L)'
;MEESAEGLKKKEKKQKREETHIPVEIVNEVLNRLPLETLARFKCVSSLWSSLITPIINRRLLEEFDRRKRRYKTAWGGLMAVFDELKELVDVEELRSRRVRYEIKMDEMLSILVFDDDMGRYLNGFPWYRDVVSELYQGVGELCGEIDALVDAAEAMRGEDGDA
;
A
#
# COMPACT_ATOMS: atom_id res chain seq x y z
N MET A 1 -7.30 -86.62 -12.69
CA MET A 1 -8.38 -85.82 -12.09
C MET A 1 -7.66 -84.73 -11.31
N GLU A 2 -7.11 -83.71 -11.97
CA GLU A 2 -7.79 -82.59 -12.66
C GLU A 2 -8.64 -81.75 -11.70
N GLU A 3 -8.67 -80.43 -11.95
CA GLU A 3 -9.27 -79.34 -11.16
C GLU A 3 -8.36 -78.84 -10.01
N SER A 4 -7.98 -77.56 -9.86
CA SER A 4 -8.52 -76.30 -10.36
C SER A 4 -7.37 -75.27 -10.34
N ALA A 5 -6.86 -74.86 -11.50
CA ALA A 5 -7.18 -73.58 -12.12
C ALA A 5 -7.08 -72.34 -11.18
N GLU A 6 -6.01 -71.57 -11.41
CA GLU A 6 -6.11 -70.11 -11.53
C GLU A 6 -6.45 -69.32 -10.27
N GLY A 7 -5.46 -69.24 -9.37
CA GLY A 7 -5.35 -68.13 -8.42
C GLY A 7 -5.28 -66.79 -9.17
N LEU A 8 -6.43 -66.11 -9.20
CA LEU A 8 -6.65 -64.77 -9.73
C LEU A 8 -5.58 -63.77 -9.25
N LYS A 9 -4.60 -63.51 -10.12
CA LYS A 9 -3.79 -62.30 -10.05
C LYS A 9 -4.71 -61.12 -10.41
N LYS A 10 -5.36 -60.53 -9.40
CA LYS A 10 -5.99 -59.21 -9.51
C LYS A 10 -4.89 -58.18 -9.75
N LYS A 11 -4.49 -58.02 -11.01
CA LYS A 11 -3.81 -56.82 -11.49
C LYS A 11 -4.85 -55.70 -11.47
N GLU A 12 -4.85 -54.92 -10.40
CA GLU A 12 -5.47 -53.61 -10.40
C GLU A 12 -4.79 -52.79 -11.50
N LYS A 13 -5.40 -52.76 -12.68
CA LYS A 13 -5.10 -51.78 -13.71
C LYS A 13 -5.52 -50.43 -13.15
N LYS A 14 -4.61 -49.79 -12.41
CA LYS A 14 -4.70 -48.37 -12.08
C LYS A 14 -4.70 -47.62 -13.42
N GLN A 15 -5.91 -47.30 -13.87
CA GLN A 15 -6.18 -46.53 -15.07
C GLN A 15 -5.41 -45.23 -14.93
N LYS A 16 -4.27 -45.12 -15.61
CA LYS A 16 -3.49 -43.89 -15.69
C LYS A 16 -4.37 -42.92 -16.47
N ARG A 17 -5.19 -42.14 -15.76
CA ARG A 17 -5.83 -40.96 -16.33
C ARG A 17 -4.67 -40.17 -16.91
N GLU A 18 -4.70 -39.93 -18.22
CA GLU A 18 -3.81 -38.97 -18.84
C GLU A 18 -4.16 -37.63 -18.16
N GLU A 19 -3.37 -37.26 -17.16
CA GLU A 19 -3.44 -35.95 -16.55
C GLU A 19 -3.03 -34.97 -17.65
N THR A 20 -4.01 -34.43 -18.36
CA THR A 20 -3.84 -33.26 -19.19
C THR A 20 -3.44 -32.11 -18.27
N HIS A 21 -2.13 -31.99 -18.04
CA HIS A 21 -1.56 -30.98 -17.18
C HIS A 21 -1.54 -29.67 -17.95
N ILE A 22 -2.18 -28.64 -17.41
CA ILE A 22 -2.10 -27.29 -17.96
C ILE A 22 -0.68 -26.77 -17.67
N PRO A 23 0.03 -26.21 -18.66
CA PRO A 23 1.31 -25.53 -18.43
C PRO A 23 1.20 -24.43 -17.37
N VAL A 24 2.20 -24.33 -16.49
CA VAL A 24 2.18 -23.39 -15.37
C VAL A 24 2.14 -21.94 -15.83
N GLU A 25 2.71 -21.66 -17.01
CA GLU A 25 2.72 -20.35 -17.65
C GLU A 25 1.29 -19.89 -17.98
N ILE A 26 0.46 -20.80 -18.49
CA ILE A 26 -0.95 -20.51 -18.81
C ILE A 26 -1.74 -20.28 -17.52
N VAL A 27 -1.51 -21.10 -16.48
CA VAL A 27 -2.14 -20.90 -15.17
C VAL A 27 -1.77 -19.53 -14.61
N ASN A 28 -0.49 -19.15 -14.68
CA ASN A 28 -0.02 -17.84 -14.25
C ASN A 28 -0.67 -16.71 -15.06
N GLU A 29 -0.82 -16.84 -16.38
CA GLU A 29 -1.49 -15.82 -17.19
C GLU A 29 -2.95 -15.62 -16.77
N VAL A 30 -3.69 -16.71 -16.54
CA VAL A 30 -5.07 -16.65 -16.05
C VAL A 30 -5.13 -15.96 -14.68
N LEU A 31 -4.31 -16.40 -13.73
CA LEU A 31 -4.25 -15.81 -12.40
C LEU A 31 -3.88 -14.31 -12.45
N ASN A 32 -2.98 -13.92 -13.35
CA ASN A 32 -2.57 -12.53 -13.55
C ASN A 32 -3.68 -11.62 -14.10
N ARG A 33 -4.80 -12.15 -14.56
CA ARG A 33 -5.96 -11.36 -15.01
C ARG A 33 -7.04 -11.24 -13.93
N LEU A 34 -6.95 -12.00 -12.84
CA LEU A 34 -7.96 -12.01 -11.78
C LEU A 34 -7.81 -10.82 -10.83
N PRO A 35 -8.92 -10.30 -10.27
CA PRO A 35 -8.90 -9.37 -9.15
C PRO A 35 -8.18 -9.95 -7.92
N LEU A 36 -7.60 -9.07 -7.09
CA LEU A 36 -6.86 -9.49 -5.89
C LEU A 36 -7.75 -10.21 -4.87
N GLU A 37 -9.01 -9.81 -4.74
CA GLU A 37 -9.98 -10.47 -3.87
C GLU A 37 -10.21 -11.93 -4.30
N THR A 38 -10.36 -12.16 -5.60
CA THR A 38 -10.51 -13.51 -6.16
C THR A 38 -9.27 -14.36 -5.91
N LEU A 39 -8.08 -13.78 -6.10
CA LEU A 39 -6.81 -14.44 -5.83
C LEU A 39 -6.66 -14.83 -4.35
N ALA A 40 -7.03 -13.95 -3.44
CA ALA A 40 -6.99 -14.22 -2.00
C ALA A 40 -7.88 -15.43 -1.63
N ARG A 41 -9.07 -15.56 -2.24
CA ARG A 41 -9.94 -16.73 -2.04
C ARG A 41 -9.34 -18.01 -2.63
N PHE A 42 -8.72 -17.93 -3.81
CA PHE A 42 -8.10 -19.09 -4.46
C PHE A 42 -6.86 -19.61 -3.73
N LYS A 43 -6.17 -18.74 -2.96
CA LYS A 43 -5.06 -19.13 -2.11
C LYS A 43 -5.41 -20.28 -1.15
N CYS A 44 -6.67 -20.36 -0.70
CA CYS A 44 -7.14 -21.35 0.27
C CYS A 44 -7.54 -22.70 -0.35
N VAL A 45 -7.50 -22.84 -1.69
CA VAL A 45 -7.95 -24.07 -2.38
C VAL A 45 -6.98 -25.23 -2.15
N SER A 46 -5.67 -24.97 -2.23
CA SER A 46 -4.63 -25.94 -1.88
C SER A 46 -3.28 -25.26 -1.66
N SER A 47 -2.30 -25.99 -1.13
CA SER A 47 -0.91 -25.51 -1.01
C SER A 47 -0.29 -25.13 -2.35
N LEU A 48 -0.64 -25.83 -3.44
CA LEU A 48 -0.19 -25.51 -4.80
C LEU A 48 -0.73 -24.16 -5.26
N TRP A 49 -2.05 -23.93 -5.10
CA TRP A 49 -2.65 -22.63 -5.43
C TRP A 49 -2.05 -21.50 -4.59
N SER A 50 -1.83 -21.74 -3.30
CA SER A 50 -1.17 -20.77 -2.43
C SER A 50 0.22 -20.38 -2.91
N SER A 51 1.03 -21.37 -3.35
CA SER A 51 2.38 -21.16 -3.87
C SER A 51 2.38 -20.37 -5.19
N LEU A 52 1.43 -20.63 -6.09
CA LEU A 52 1.31 -19.92 -7.38
C LEU A 52 0.80 -18.48 -7.22
N ILE A 53 -0.14 -18.26 -6.29
CA ILE A 53 -0.82 -16.97 -6.13
C ILE A 53 -0.01 -15.97 -5.30
N THR A 54 0.70 -16.44 -4.27
CA THR A 54 1.43 -15.55 -3.35
C THR A 54 2.40 -14.61 -4.08
N PRO A 55 3.23 -15.07 -5.03
CA PRO A 55 4.09 -14.19 -5.81
C PRO A 55 3.32 -13.14 -6.63
N ILE A 56 2.15 -13.49 -7.18
CA ILE A 56 1.32 -12.58 -7.98
C ILE A 56 0.78 -11.45 -7.10
N ILE A 57 0.25 -11.81 -5.92
CA ILE A 57 -0.25 -10.84 -4.93
C ILE A 57 0.90 -9.93 -4.49
N ASN A 58 2.04 -10.50 -4.08
CA ASN A 58 3.20 -9.74 -3.62
C ASN A 58 3.73 -8.78 -4.70
N ARG A 59 3.86 -9.24 -5.95
CA ARG A 59 4.32 -8.39 -7.06
C ARG A 59 3.42 -7.18 -7.25
N ARG A 60 2.10 -7.39 -7.32
CA ARG A 60 1.12 -6.31 -7.49
C ARG A 60 1.12 -5.34 -6.31
N LEU A 61 1.31 -5.84 -5.09
CA LEU A 61 1.43 -5.01 -3.90
C LEU A 61 2.66 -4.12 -3.93
N LEU A 62 3.81 -4.67 -4.32
CA LEU A 62 5.06 -3.92 -4.44
C LEU A 62 4.98 -2.86 -5.54
N GLU A 63 4.47 -3.23 -6.72
CA GLU A 63 4.25 -2.30 -7.84
C GLU A 63 3.35 -1.13 -7.43
N GLU A 64 2.28 -1.42 -6.69
CA GLU A 64 1.32 -0.43 -6.24
C GLU A 64 1.87 0.44 -5.11
N PHE A 65 2.64 -0.14 -4.19
CA PHE A 65 3.38 0.58 -3.17
C PHE A 65 4.39 1.54 -3.80
N ASP A 66 5.19 1.08 -4.77
CA ASP A 66 6.15 1.92 -5.49
C ASP A 66 5.47 3.03 -6.28
N ARG A 67 4.32 2.75 -6.90
CA ARG A 67 3.50 3.77 -7.57
C ARG A 67 3.05 4.85 -6.58
N ARG A 68 2.58 4.47 -5.39
CA ARG A 68 2.16 5.40 -4.34
C ARG A 68 3.34 6.16 -3.73
N LYS A 69 4.44 5.49 -3.40
CA LYS A 69 5.67 6.10 -2.89
C LYS A 69 6.21 7.18 -3.84
N ARG A 70 6.14 6.95 -5.16
CA ARG A 70 6.49 7.97 -6.17
C ARG A 70 5.56 9.18 -6.12
N ARG A 71 4.24 8.95 -6.04
CA ARG A 71 3.25 10.04 -5.89
C ARG A 71 3.46 10.83 -4.60
N TYR A 72 3.66 10.13 -3.48
CA TYR A 72 3.99 10.71 -2.20
C TYR A 72 5.26 11.58 -2.28
N LYS A 73 6.35 11.04 -2.84
CA LYS A 73 7.61 11.80 -2.97
C LYS A 73 7.42 13.07 -3.81
N THR A 74 6.59 13.01 -4.84
CA THR A 74 6.25 14.17 -5.67
C THR A 74 5.41 15.18 -4.88
N ALA A 75 4.40 14.72 -4.14
CA ALA A 75 3.56 15.56 -3.29
C ALA A 75 4.37 16.23 -2.17
N TRP A 76 5.26 15.47 -1.51
CA TRP A 76 6.21 15.96 -0.52
C TRP A 76 7.12 17.04 -1.09
N GLY A 77 7.62 16.88 -2.32
CA GLY A 77 8.40 17.93 -2.99
C GLY A 77 7.60 19.23 -3.18
N GLY A 78 6.32 19.13 -3.53
CA GLY A 78 5.44 20.30 -3.62
C GLY A 78 5.10 20.92 -2.26
N LEU A 79 4.95 20.10 -1.23
CA LEU A 79 4.74 20.55 0.14
C LEU A 79 5.95 21.34 0.67
N MET A 80 7.16 20.78 0.50
CA MET A 80 8.40 21.44 0.92
C MET A 80 8.59 22.79 0.23
N ALA A 81 8.19 22.92 -1.04
CA ALA A 81 8.22 24.22 -1.72
C ALA A 81 7.29 25.26 -1.05
N VAL A 82 6.07 24.87 -0.67
CA VAL A 82 5.14 25.77 0.07
C VAL A 82 5.70 26.15 1.45
N PHE A 83 6.37 25.20 2.11
CA PHE A 83 6.99 25.44 3.41
C PHE A 83 8.21 26.37 3.32
N ASP A 84 9.08 26.18 2.33
CA ASP A 84 10.21 27.08 2.10
C ASP A 84 9.73 28.50 1.77
N GLU A 85 8.66 28.65 0.99
CA GLU A 85 8.01 29.96 0.78
C GLU A 85 7.44 30.57 2.07
N LEU A 86 6.92 29.75 2.99
CA LEU A 86 6.36 30.20 4.27
C LEU A 86 7.45 30.77 5.20
N LYS A 87 8.65 30.18 5.19
CA LYS A 87 9.80 30.65 5.98
C LYS A 87 10.30 32.04 5.59
N GLU A 88 10.12 32.44 4.34
CA GLU A 88 10.63 33.72 3.81
C GLU A 88 9.70 34.91 4.10
N LEU A 89 8.55 34.69 4.73
CA LEU A 89 7.53 35.72 4.91
C LEU A 89 7.53 36.33 6.30
N VAL A 90 7.31 37.65 6.31
CA VAL A 90 7.21 38.48 7.52
C VAL A 90 5.76 38.99 7.72
N ASP A 91 4.91 38.90 6.70
CA ASP A 91 3.53 39.39 6.76
C ASP A 91 2.54 38.34 7.30
N VAL A 92 1.82 38.68 8.36
CA VAL A 92 0.93 37.77 9.11
C VAL A 92 -0.28 37.30 8.29
N GLU A 93 -0.84 38.15 7.42
CA GLU A 93 -2.03 37.79 6.65
C GLU A 93 -1.69 36.86 5.48
N GLU A 94 -0.55 37.09 4.82
CA GLU A 94 0.02 36.17 3.82
C GLU A 94 0.48 34.84 4.45
N LEU A 95 1.02 34.87 5.67
CA LEU A 95 1.35 33.66 6.45
C LEU A 95 0.11 32.79 6.70
N ARG A 96 -1.02 33.39 7.12
CA ARG A 96 -2.30 32.67 7.30
C ARG A 96 -2.80 32.05 6.00
N SER A 97 -2.76 32.81 4.89
CA SER A 97 -3.21 32.28 3.59
C SER A 97 -2.34 31.12 3.11
N ARG A 98 -1.03 31.14 3.37
CA ARG A 98 -0.10 30.05 3.01
C ARG A 98 -0.22 28.84 3.92
N ARG A 99 -0.52 29.01 5.21
CA ARG A 99 -0.84 27.91 6.13
C ARG A 99 -1.99 27.06 5.61
N VAL A 100 -3.07 27.69 5.13
CA VAL A 100 -4.21 26.97 4.53
C VAL A 100 -3.80 26.19 3.28
N ARG A 101 -2.96 26.77 2.40
CA ARG A 101 -2.43 26.05 1.22
C ARG A 101 -1.58 24.84 1.61
N TYR A 102 -0.78 24.98 2.67
CA TYR A 102 0.01 23.90 3.23
C TYR A 102 -0.88 22.77 3.78
N GLU A 103 -1.90 23.09 4.58
CA GLU A 103 -2.86 22.10 5.11
C GLU A 103 -3.56 21.32 3.99
N ILE A 104 -4.00 22.00 2.92
CA ILE A 104 -4.60 21.34 1.75
C ILE A 104 -3.60 20.37 1.09
N LYS A 105 -2.34 20.79 0.94
CA LYS A 105 -1.30 19.95 0.33
C LYS A 105 -0.96 18.74 1.21
N MET A 106 -1.05 18.91 2.52
CA MET A 106 -0.92 17.83 3.49
C MET A 106 -2.05 16.83 3.37
N ASP A 107 -3.30 17.27 3.33
CA ASP A 107 -4.46 16.40 3.15
C ASP A 107 -4.39 15.64 1.83
N GLU A 108 -4.01 16.32 0.74
CA GLU A 108 -3.75 15.68 -0.55
C GLU A 108 -2.67 14.59 -0.43
N MET A 109 -1.58 14.86 0.28
CA MET A 109 -0.48 13.91 0.46
C MET A 109 -0.88 12.71 1.34
N LEU A 110 -1.57 12.95 2.45
CA LEU A 110 -2.05 11.91 3.35
C LEU A 110 -3.06 11.00 2.63
N SER A 111 -3.89 11.55 1.73
CA SER A 111 -4.82 10.76 0.91
C SER A 111 -4.12 9.72 0.00
N ILE A 112 -2.84 9.92 -0.34
CA ILE A 112 -2.04 8.96 -1.14
C ILE A 112 -1.70 7.71 -0.32
N LEU A 113 -1.62 7.86 1.01
CA LEU A 113 -1.19 6.84 1.97
C LEU A 113 -2.37 6.09 2.62
N VAL A 114 -3.59 6.63 2.55
CA VAL A 114 -4.79 5.96 3.07
C VAL A 114 -5.27 4.90 2.08
N PHE A 115 -5.45 3.68 2.59
CA PHE A 115 -6.06 2.57 1.84
C PHE A 115 -7.52 2.40 2.24
N ASP A 116 -8.45 2.74 1.34
CA ASP A 116 -9.87 2.42 1.50
C ASP A 116 -10.26 1.06 0.88
N ASP A 117 -9.29 0.32 0.33
CA ASP A 117 -9.52 -0.95 -0.36
C ASP A 117 -9.01 -2.17 0.44
N ASP A 118 -9.31 -3.36 -0.08
CA ASP A 118 -8.86 -4.64 0.47
C ASP A 118 -7.33 -4.74 0.61
N MET A 119 -6.57 -3.88 -0.07
CA MET A 119 -5.11 -3.81 0.03
C MET A 119 -4.69 -3.19 1.35
N GLY A 120 -5.46 -2.24 1.87
CA GLY A 120 -5.21 -1.66 3.19
C GLY A 120 -5.23 -2.70 4.29
N ARG A 121 -6.22 -3.58 4.26
CA ARG A 121 -6.31 -4.70 5.22
C ARG A 121 -5.14 -5.66 5.08
N TYR A 122 -4.72 -5.96 3.86
CA TYR A 122 -3.60 -6.87 3.62
C TYR A 122 -2.27 -6.26 4.05
N LEU A 123 -2.02 -5.00 3.70
CA LEU A 123 -0.78 -4.27 3.99
C LEU A 123 -0.65 -3.91 5.48
N ASN A 124 -1.75 -3.63 6.16
CA ASN A 124 -1.77 -3.44 7.62
C ASN A 124 -1.35 -4.68 8.42
N GLY A 125 -1.34 -5.86 7.77
CA GLY A 125 -0.79 -7.10 8.31
C GLY A 125 0.74 -7.18 8.25
N PHE A 126 1.42 -6.26 7.54
CA PHE A 126 2.88 -6.22 7.47
C PHE A 126 3.42 -5.17 8.45
N PRO A 127 4.27 -5.56 9.42
CA PRO A 127 4.86 -4.64 10.39
C PRO A 127 5.62 -3.49 9.72
N TRP A 128 6.49 -3.81 8.75
CA TRP A 128 7.29 -2.81 8.04
C TRP A 128 6.45 -1.73 7.35
N TYR A 129 5.25 -2.08 6.88
CA TYR A 129 4.35 -1.13 6.23
C TYR A 129 3.78 -0.15 7.25
N ARG A 130 3.33 -0.68 8.39
CA ARG A 130 2.81 0.13 9.49
C ARG A 130 3.87 1.08 10.04
N ASP A 131 5.10 0.61 10.19
CA ASP A 131 6.21 1.42 10.69
C ASP A 131 6.50 2.59 9.73
N VAL A 132 6.63 2.31 8.42
CA VAL A 132 6.82 3.36 7.40
C VAL A 132 5.69 4.38 7.41
N VAL A 133 4.43 3.95 7.48
CA VAL A 133 3.29 4.87 7.56
C VAL A 133 3.34 5.71 8.84
N SER A 134 3.68 5.09 9.96
CA SER A 134 3.72 5.77 11.27
C SER A 134 4.83 6.83 11.32
N GLU A 135 6.03 6.51 10.83
CA GLU A 135 7.13 7.47 10.67
C GLU A 135 6.72 8.67 9.80
N LEU A 136 5.96 8.42 8.73
CA LEU A 136 5.46 9.46 7.85
C LEU A 136 4.43 10.36 8.53
N TYR A 137 3.45 9.78 9.25
CA TYR A 137 2.47 10.56 10.02
C TYR A 137 3.14 11.39 11.11
N GLN A 138 4.18 10.83 11.75
CA GLN A 138 4.94 11.55 12.76
C GLN A 138 5.68 12.75 12.17
N GLY A 139 6.43 12.57 11.08
CA GLY A 139 7.16 13.68 10.44
C GLY A 139 6.21 14.76 9.89
N VAL A 140 5.04 14.35 9.41
CA VAL A 140 3.93 15.26 9.05
C VAL A 140 3.46 16.08 10.25
N GLY A 141 3.20 15.44 11.39
CA GLY A 141 2.74 16.11 12.60
C GLY A 141 3.78 17.08 13.18
N GLU A 142 5.06 16.70 13.15
CA GLU A 142 6.18 17.55 13.56
C GLU A 142 6.24 18.84 12.72
N LEU A 143 6.14 18.72 11.39
CA LEU A 143 6.17 19.88 10.49
C LEU A 143 4.95 20.80 10.70
N CYS A 144 3.76 20.24 10.94
CA CYS A 144 2.58 21.04 11.29
C CYS A 144 2.80 21.83 12.57
N GLY A 145 3.39 21.20 13.60
CA GLY A 145 3.71 21.88 14.86
C GLY A 145 4.71 23.03 14.69
N GLU A 146 5.70 22.88 13.80
CA GLU A 146 6.63 23.98 13.47
C GLU A 146 5.91 25.17 12.83
N ILE A 147 4.97 24.91 11.92
CA ILE A 147 4.21 25.95 11.23
C ILE A 147 3.27 26.68 12.19
N ASP A 148 2.56 25.95 13.04
CA ASP A 148 1.68 26.56 14.04
C ASP A 148 2.47 27.45 14.99
N ALA A 149 3.65 27.01 15.44
CA ALA A 149 4.53 27.82 16.28
C ALA A 149 5.05 29.10 15.58
N LEU A 150 5.36 29.03 14.28
CA LEU A 150 5.76 30.20 13.49
C LEU A 150 4.63 31.23 13.38
N VAL A 151 3.40 30.76 13.17
CA VAL A 151 2.22 31.62 13.08
C VAL A 151 1.92 32.27 14.44
N ASP A 152 1.93 31.48 15.52
CA ASP A 152 1.72 32.00 16.89
C ASP A 152 2.75 33.07 17.25
N ALA A 153 4.03 32.87 16.88
CA ALA A 153 5.09 33.84 17.12
C ALA A 153 4.89 35.14 16.31
N ALA A 154 4.46 35.03 15.05
CA ALA A 154 4.18 36.18 14.21
C ALA A 154 2.96 36.99 14.73
N GLU A 155 1.95 36.30 15.25
CA GLU A 155 0.78 36.94 15.87
C GLU A 155 1.11 37.65 17.18
N ALA A 156 1.99 37.06 18.02
CA ALA A 156 2.45 37.67 19.25
C ALA A 156 3.18 39.01 19.01
N MET A 157 4.07 39.07 18.00
CA MET A 157 4.78 40.32 17.67
C MET A 157 3.84 41.43 17.18
N ARG A 158 2.75 41.09 16.46
CA ARG A 158 1.76 42.08 15.99
C ARG A 158 0.87 42.61 17.11
N GLY A 159 0.67 41.86 18.19
CA GLY A 159 -0.10 42.30 19.35
C GLY A 159 0.61 43.36 20.19
N GLU A 160 1.94 43.40 20.16
CA GLU A 160 2.76 44.35 20.93
C GLU A 160 2.84 45.75 20.28
N ASP A 161 2.74 45.85 18.95
CA ASP A 161 2.78 47.13 18.21
C ASP A 161 1.45 47.92 18.23
N GLY A 162 0.36 47.32 18.74
CA GLY A 162 -0.99 47.90 18.72
C GLY A 162 -1.42 48.66 19.97
N ASP A 163 -0.59 48.69 21.02
CA ASP A 163 -0.95 49.19 22.36
C ASP A 163 -0.12 50.42 22.83
N ALA A 164 0.52 51.13 21.88
CA ALA A 164 1.34 52.33 22.12
C ALA A 164 0.69 53.63 21.60
#